data_AF-A0A2S4L5I7-F1
#
_entry.id   AF-A0A2S4L5I7-F1
#
_cell.length_a   1.000
_cell.length_b   1.000
_cell.length_c   1.000
_cell.angle_alpha   90.00
_cell.angle_beta   90.00
_cell.angle_gamma   90.00
#
_symmetry.space_group_name_H-M   'P 1'
#
loop_
_entity.id
_entity.type
_entity.pdbx_description
1 polymer ?
#
loop_
_entity_poly.entity_id
_entity_poly.type
_entity_poly.pdbx_seq_one_letter_code
_entity_poly.pdbx_strand_id
1 'polypeptide(L)'
;MSPIFFSCALCGWVTGYSNEPGSWANQFRGIYSGPDGIVLTGVGNYDDPRGGMYIAPVDPAARWDDAGYHSPSEDQFGVMRQPAFNDRHGIIFHDACWSLLKRAFGPNPIPVERLFHVCSSLPSPPGTAELGWGHDYGSLLSVDDEARFPWEIPATDESADVAAYARDNPYIVGDIQRLLLEEPQTPPGTTPLCSATATRDCFLCLPLELCIAIAGELPTSDALNARLVSRAFWPVFDSQHFWASRFRDNGGRSWLFEAHTGQSLPDWRSLYYVTKPSRLSPALQNRARVWNLAMGILPILGLRRETSSTVFSPMLRSENFVWSDAAAAIAKPFRLTGTWFQEGCLALHKEGTGIPDQPFQLTVFFVYVGNVQYISGLRVIAGSGKDSQLGYESGTFEHIRPLSDFQGFNLAIGPRGLRALQVYQGHEQPSRWYGTPDNCPKTIRLAAAGPVAGLEAAFDACKLVSLAVSEQSLSAIAGLKEHKPSLRRSGYWFPDVPGPKLNLNEDAFPQKDYHMSGYHPLFWTLFGGSAGGRLRNLRTISVTVAGDVQGIKFQYSQHGPPEQSCDFGRHTYDRDPEYSKVIDFPIDGPGGEVIDALELYLEYSDSSHVYEFVRHRALECFMVG
;
A
#
# COMPACT_ATOMS: atom_id res chain seq x y z
N MET A 1 -6.60 24.92 -25.73
CA MET A 1 -6.78 24.14 -24.49
C MET A 1 -5.40 23.72 -23.99
N SER A 2 -5.18 23.66 -22.69
CA SER A 2 -3.94 23.11 -22.13
C SER A 2 -3.84 21.62 -22.47
N PRO A 3 -2.64 21.09 -22.76
CA PRO A 3 -2.48 19.69 -23.07
C PRO A 3 -2.86 18.81 -21.88
N ILE A 4 -3.48 17.66 -22.15
CA ILE A 4 -3.88 16.71 -21.12
C ILE A 4 -2.93 15.51 -21.18
N PHE A 5 -2.30 15.19 -20.05
CA PHE A 5 -1.35 14.09 -19.97
C PHE A 5 -1.75 13.14 -18.84
N PHE A 6 -1.69 11.85 -19.11
CA PHE A 6 -1.82 10.79 -18.13
C PHE A 6 -0.64 9.84 -18.22
N SER A 7 -0.26 9.30 -17.07
CA SER A 7 0.86 8.39 -16.93
C SER A 7 0.40 6.95 -17.13
N CYS A 8 1.29 6.15 -17.71
CA CYS A 8 1.07 4.72 -17.86
C CYS A 8 0.82 4.07 -16.50
N ALA A 9 -0.27 3.32 -16.38
CA ALA A 9 -0.67 2.68 -15.13
C ALA A 9 0.35 1.65 -14.60
N LEU A 10 1.28 1.18 -15.44
CA LEU A 10 2.37 0.28 -15.01
C LEU A 10 3.64 1.04 -14.61
N CYS A 11 4.20 1.85 -15.51
CA CYS A 11 5.54 2.42 -15.29
C CYS A 11 5.55 3.84 -14.71
N GLY A 12 4.39 4.50 -14.61
CA GLY A 12 4.26 5.87 -14.10
C GLY A 12 4.82 6.95 -15.02
N TRP A 13 5.42 6.59 -16.15
CA TRP A 13 5.90 7.57 -17.14
C TRP A 13 4.73 8.13 -17.95
N VAL A 14 4.78 9.42 -18.25
CA VAL A 14 3.76 10.16 -19.00
C VAL A 14 3.65 9.66 -20.45
N THR A 15 2.42 9.43 -20.92
CA THR A 15 2.13 9.11 -22.33
C THR A 15 1.95 10.38 -23.16
N GLY A 16 2.62 10.48 -24.30
CA GLY A 16 2.58 11.66 -25.19
C GLY A 16 3.62 12.73 -24.88
N TYR A 17 4.61 12.42 -24.04
CA TYR A 17 5.66 13.37 -23.64
C TYR A 17 6.72 13.59 -24.74
N SER A 18 6.80 12.72 -25.74
CA SER A 18 7.83 12.80 -26.79
C SER A 18 7.33 13.57 -28.01
N ASN A 19 8.19 14.44 -28.56
CA ASN A 19 7.96 15.09 -29.84
C ASN A 19 8.41 14.24 -31.04
N GLU A 20 9.03 13.07 -30.80
CA GLU A 20 9.49 12.18 -31.86
C GLU A 20 8.32 11.36 -32.41
N PRO A 21 8.04 11.42 -33.73
CA PRO A 21 6.99 10.61 -34.34
C PRO A 21 7.21 9.12 -34.10
N GLY A 22 6.16 8.42 -33.66
CA GLY A 22 6.22 6.98 -33.37
C GLY A 22 7.07 6.61 -32.15
N SER A 23 7.45 7.57 -31.30
CA SER A 23 8.14 7.28 -30.04
C SER A 23 7.36 6.26 -29.19
N TRP A 24 8.08 5.35 -28.53
CA TRP A 24 7.45 4.35 -27.66
C TRP A 24 6.65 4.98 -26.52
N ALA A 25 7.06 6.19 -26.06
CA ALA A 25 6.39 6.94 -25.00
C ALA A 25 5.06 7.57 -25.47
N ASN A 26 4.79 7.59 -26.78
CA ASN A 26 3.51 8.03 -27.32
C ASN A 26 2.61 6.84 -27.66
N GLN A 27 3.19 5.63 -27.83
CA GLN A 27 2.45 4.42 -28.16
C GLN A 27 1.81 3.78 -26.91
N PHE A 28 0.49 3.58 -26.95
CA PHE A 28 -0.26 3.07 -25.81
C PHE A 28 -1.30 2.03 -26.20
N ARG A 29 -1.77 1.28 -25.20
CA ARG A 29 -2.98 0.46 -25.23
C ARG A 29 -3.90 0.90 -24.10
N GLY A 30 -5.18 0.95 -24.38
CA GLY A 30 -6.23 1.18 -23.39
C GLY A 30 -6.84 -0.12 -22.91
N ILE A 31 -7.25 -0.13 -21.65
CA ILE A 31 -8.28 -1.05 -21.16
C ILE A 31 -9.44 -0.17 -20.71
N TYR A 32 -10.62 -0.34 -21.32
CA TYR A 32 -11.79 0.46 -20.99
C TYR A 32 -13.01 -0.43 -20.73
N SER A 33 -13.93 0.06 -19.89
CA SER A 33 -15.30 -0.45 -19.84
C SER A 33 -16.11 0.21 -20.95
N GLY A 34 -16.81 -0.60 -21.74
CA GLY A 34 -17.78 -0.14 -22.73
C GLY A 34 -19.09 -0.95 -22.65
N PRO A 35 -20.02 -0.73 -23.59
CA PRO A 35 -21.33 -1.39 -23.60
C PRO A 35 -21.25 -2.94 -23.62
N ASP A 36 -20.22 -3.48 -24.29
CA ASP A 36 -20.01 -4.92 -24.47
C ASP A 36 -19.11 -5.54 -23.39
N GLY A 37 -18.77 -4.79 -22.34
CA GLY A 37 -17.89 -5.22 -21.24
C GLY A 37 -16.52 -4.55 -21.27
N ILE A 38 -15.52 -5.22 -20.68
CA ILE A 38 -14.15 -4.69 -20.61
C ILE A 38 -13.37 -5.09 -21.87
N VAL A 39 -12.82 -4.10 -22.55
CA VAL A 39 -12.10 -4.27 -23.83
C VAL A 39 -10.65 -3.82 -23.70
N LEU A 40 -9.74 -4.59 -24.30
CA LEU A 40 -8.36 -4.20 -24.56
C LEU A 40 -8.27 -3.64 -25.99
N THR A 41 -7.65 -2.48 -26.17
CA THR A 41 -7.46 -1.90 -27.51
C THR A 41 -6.25 -2.48 -28.24
N GLY A 42 -6.19 -2.22 -29.55
CA GLY A 42 -4.96 -2.18 -30.34
C GLY A 42 -4.00 -1.09 -29.87
N VAL A 43 -2.96 -0.84 -30.65
CA VAL A 43 -1.95 0.19 -30.32
C VAL A 43 -2.37 1.55 -30.85
N GLY A 44 -2.63 2.50 -29.97
CA GLY A 44 -2.81 3.92 -30.30
C GLY A 44 -1.49 4.69 -30.25
N ASN A 45 -1.48 5.89 -30.82
CA ASN A 45 -0.38 6.86 -30.72
C ASN A 45 -0.93 8.20 -30.23
N TYR A 46 -0.42 8.69 -29.10
CA TYR A 46 -0.86 9.96 -28.51
C TYR A 46 0.14 11.07 -28.90
N ASP A 47 -0.08 11.70 -30.06
CA ASP A 47 0.78 12.73 -30.64
C ASP A 47 0.14 14.13 -30.72
N ASP A 48 -1.17 14.26 -30.47
CA ASP A 48 -1.87 15.54 -30.30
C ASP A 48 -2.45 15.70 -28.87
N PRO A 49 -1.61 16.06 -27.88
CA PRO A 49 -2.08 16.27 -26.52
C PRO A 49 -3.00 17.48 -26.36
N ARG A 50 -3.12 18.36 -27.38
CA ARG A 50 -4.03 19.51 -27.36
C ARG A 50 -5.46 19.11 -27.75
N GLY A 51 -5.62 18.06 -28.57
CA GLY A 51 -6.90 17.42 -28.89
C GLY A 51 -7.52 16.69 -27.70
N GLY A 52 -6.69 16.26 -26.74
CA GLY A 52 -7.10 15.88 -25.39
C GLY A 52 -7.72 14.49 -25.23
N MET A 53 -8.13 13.78 -26.29
CA MET A 53 -8.75 12.44 -26.18
C MET A 53 -7.80 11.33 -26.65
N TYR A 54 -7.95 10.15 -26.06
CA TYR A 54 -7.18 8.96 -26.45
C TYR A 54 -7.95 8.16 -27.50
N ILE A 55 -7.26 7.78 -28.58
CA ILE A 55 -7.79 6.95 -29.68
C ILE A 55 -6.90 5.74 -29.89
N ALA A 56 -7.51 4.57 -29.95
CA ALA A 56 -6.82 3.35 -30.34
C ALA A 56 -7.80 2.39 -31.03
N PRO A 57 -7.34 1.56 -31.99
CA PRO A 57 -8.19 0.57 -32.64
C PRO A 57 -8.87 -0.35 -31.63
N VAL A 58 -10.12 -0.75 -31.89
CA VAL A 58 -10.83 -1.72 -31.03
C VAL A 58 -10.21 -3.11 -31.11
N ASP A 59 -9.68 -3.51 -32.27
CA ASP A 59 -8.99 -4.80 -32.46
C ASP A 59 -7.64 -4.80 -31.70
N PRO A 60 -7.43 -5.68 -30.71
CA PRO A 60 -6.16 -5.79 -29.99
C PRO A 60 -4.94 -6.07 -30.86
N ALA A 61 -5.12 -6.64 -32.06
CA ALA A 61 -4.04 -6.93 -32.99
C ALA A 61 -3.68 -5.74 -33.89
N ALA A 62 -4.56 -4.75 -34.03
CA ALA A 62 -4.37 -3.60 -34.91
C ALA A 62 -3.52 -2.50 -34.27
N ARG A 63 -3.01 -1.60 -35.12
CA ARG A 63 -2.17 -0.46 -34.76
C ARG A 63 -2.61 0.82 -35.47
N TRP A 64 -2.25 1.95 -34.87
CA TRP A 64 -2.49 3.28 -35.40
C TRP A 64 -1.84 3.52 -36.78
N ASP A 65 -0.77 2.80 -37.10
CA ASP A 65 -0.01 2.88 -38.35
C ASP A 65 -0.39 1.80 -39.39
N ASP A 66 -1.43 1.01 -39.13
CA ASP A 66 -1.93 0.02 -40.09
C ASP A 66 -2.59 0.67 -41.30
N ALA A 67 -2.38 0.08 -42.48
CA ALA A 67 -2.97 0.57 -43.72
C ALA A 67 -4.51 0.57 -43.65
N GLY A 68 -5.12 1.75 -43.76
CA GLY A 68 -6.58 1.94 -43.72
C GLY A 68 -7.13 2.33 -42.35
N TYR A 69 -6.30 2.39 -41.31
CA TYR A 69 -6.69 2.96 -40.02
C TYR A 69 -6.50 4.48 -40.04
N HIS A 70 -7.55 5.22 -39.71
CA HIS A 70 -7.55 6.70 -39.75
C HIS A 70 -7.94 7.32 -38.41
N SER A 71 -7.76 6.61 -37.30
CA SER A 71 -8.05 7.08 -35.93
C SER A 71 -9.45 7.68 -35.80
N PRO A 72 -10.51 6.91 -36.11
CA PRO A 72 -11.84 7.47 -36.23
C PRO A 72 -12.43 7.81 -34.85
N SER A 73 -13.36 8.77 -34.79
CA SER A 73 -13.85 9.31 -33.52
C SER A 73 -14.61 8.31 -32.65
N GLU A 74 -15.17 7.26 -33.24
CA GLU A 74 -15.82 6.15 -32.54
C GLU A 74 -14.85 5.32 -31.68
N ASP A 75 -13.55 5.38 -31.97
CA ASP A 75 -12.49 4.70 -31.21
C ASP A 75 -11.99 5.52 -30.02
N GLN A 76 -12.52 6.73 -29.83
CA GLN A 76 -12.20 7.56 -28.67
C GLN A 76 -12.76 6.98 -27.38
N PHE A 77 -12.02 7.14 -26.29
CA PHE A 77 -12.47 6.82 -24.94
C PHE A 77 -11.85 7.79 -23.93
N GLY A 78 -12.57 8.03 -22.82
CA GLY A 78 -12.06 8.81 -21.72
C GLY A 78 -11.08 8.00 -20.88
N VAL A 79 -10.00 8.62 -20.41
CA VAL A 79 -9.04 7.95 -19.51
C VAL A 79 -8.96 8.61 -18.14
N MET A 80 -8.82 7.79 -17.09
CA MET A 80 -8.49 8.25 -15.75
C MET A 80 -9.46 9.33 -15.22
N ARG A 81 -9.05 10.60 -15.15
CA ARG A 81 -9.88 11.71 -14.65
C ARG A 81 -10.77 12.34 -15.73
N GLN A 82 -10.62 11.93 -16.99
CA GLN A 82 -11.50 12.38 -18.06
C GLN A 82 -12.90 11.77 -17.90
N PRO A 83 -13.96 12.50 -18.30
CA PRO A 83 -15.28 11.90 -18.40
C PRO A 83 -15.27 10.76 -19.42
N ALA A 84 -16.19 9.81 -19.26
CA ALA A 84 -16.42 8.79 -20.29
C ALA A 84 -16.72 9.46 -21.64
N PHE A 85 -16.20 8.87 -22.72
CA PHE A 85 -16.46 9.30 -24.09
C PHE A 85 -17.00 8.10 -24.88
N ASN A 86 -18.07 8.29 -25.65
CA ASN A 86 -18.81 7.18 -26.29
C ASN A 86 -19.18 6.05 -25.31
N ASP A 87 -19.55 6.39 -24.08
CA ASP A 87 -19.79 5.45 -22.97
C ASP A 87 -18.58 4.55 -22.63
N ARG A 88 -17.37 4.99 -23.00
CA ARG A 88 -16.11 4.30 -22.72
C ARG A 88 -15.25 5.10 -21.75
N HIS A 89 -14.81 4.42 -20.70
CA HIS A 89 -13.86 4.96 -19.72
C HIS A 89 -12.81 3.92 -19.36
N GLY A 90 -11.55 4.34 -19.33
CA GLY A 90 -10.44 3.41 -19.29
C GLY A 90 -9.16 3.93 -18.67
N ILE A 91 -8.15 3.08 -18.79
CA ILE A 91 -6.84 3.22 -18.18
C ILE A 91 -5.81 2.82 -19.24
N ILE A 92 -4.68 3.50 -19.27
CA ILE A 92 -3.69 3.36 -20.34
C ILE A 92 -2.39 2.72 -19.87
N PHE A 93 -1.77 1.99 -20.79
CA PHE A 93 -0.46 1.39 -20.64
C PHE A 93 0.38 1.70 -21.88
N HIS A 94 1.67 2.01 -21.75
CA HIS A 94 2.55 2.02 -22.92
C HIS A 94 2.56 0.64 -23.57
N ASP A 95 2.61 0.56 -24.90
CA ASP A 95 2.64 -0.74 -25.62
C ASP A 95 3.87 -1.59 -25.21
N ALA A 96 5.01 -0.93 -24.98
CA ALA A 96 6.21 -1.57 -24.44
C ALA A 96 6.00 -2.12 -23.02
N CYS A 97 5.29 -1.38 -22.16
CA CYS A 97 4.95 -1.80 -20.80
C CYS A 97 3.97 -2.97 -20.81
N TRP A 98 2.97 -2.95 -21.70
CA TRP A 98 2.04 -4.05 -21.91
C TRP A 98 2.77 -5.32 -22.38
N SER A 99 3.74 -5.18 -23.27
CA SER A 99 4.57 -6.29 -23.76
C SER A 99 5.39 -6.93 -22.65
N LEU A 100 5.97 -6.13 -21.75
CA LEU A 100 6.67 -6.64 -20.55
C LEU A 100 5.71 -7.34 -19.59
N LEU A 101 4.52 -6.77 -19.33
CA LEU A 101 3.51 -7.39 -18.48
C LEU A 101 3.05 -8.74 -19.05
N LYS A 102 2.82 -8.81 -20.37
CA LYS A 102 2.47 -10.05 -21.07
C LYS A 102 3.57 -11.09 -20.92
N ARG A 103 4.84 -10.67 -21.05
CA ARG A 103 5.99 -11.56 -20.86
C ARG A 103 6.09 -12.08 -19.43
N ALA A 104 5.82 -11.24 -18.43
CA ALA A 104 5.80 -11.61 -17.02
C ALA A 104 4.66 -12.58 -16.68
N PHE A 105 3.49 -12.42 -17.32
CA PHE A 105 2.35 -13.34 -17.15
C PHE A 105 2.55 -14.70 -17.87
N GLY A 106 3.53 -14.78 -18.77
CA GLY A 106 3.90 -16.00 -19.46
C GLY A 106 2.94 -16.38 -20.58
N PRO A 107 2.67 -17.69 -20.80
CA PRO A 107 1.83 -18.15 -21.91
C PRO A 107 0.33 -17.87 -21.71
N ASN A 108 -0.09 -17.58 -20.48
CA ASN A 108 -1.48 -17.31 -20.17
C ASN A 108 -1.87 -15.89 -20.61
N PRO A 109 -3.11 -15.65 -21.06
CA PRO A 109 -3.59 -14.30 -21.30
C PRO A 109 -3.66 -13.52 -19.99
N ILE A 110 -3.32 -12.23 -20.04
CA ILE A 110 -3.54 -11.32 -18.91
C ILE A 110 -5.06 -11.25 -18.66
N PRO A 111 -5.54 -11.40 -17.41
CA PRO A 111 -6.96 -11.25 -17.08
C PRO A 111 -7.34 -9.77 -17.14
N VAL A 112 -7.70 -9.28 -18.34
CA VAL A 112 -7.95 -7.87 -18.63
C VAL A 112 -9.04 -7.27 -17.73
N GLU A 113 -10.15 -7.99 -17.54
CA GLU A 113 -11.25 -7.56 -16.66
C GLU A 113 -10.78 -7.39 -15.21
N ARG A 114 -9.98 -8.34 -14.71
CA ARG A 114 -9.39 -8.28 -13.37
C ARG A 114 -8.48 -7.07 -13.22
N LEU A 115 -7.59 -6.85 -14.19
CA LEU A 115 -6.68 -5.72 -14.20
C LEU A 115 -7.43 -4.39 -14.24
N PHE A 116 -8.47 -4.29 -15.06
CA PHE A 116 -9.34 -3.10 -15.11
C PHE A 116 -9.98 -2.79 -13.75
N HIS A 117 -10.59 -3.78 -13.10
CA HIS A 117 -11.22 -3.58 -11.80
C HIS A 117 -10.20 -3.20 -10.72
N VAL A 118 -9.02 -3.81 -10.71
CA VAL A 118 -7.93 -3.45 -9.78
C VAL A 118 -7.54 -2.00 -9.99
N CYS A 119 -7.19 -1.61 -11.22
CA CYS A 119 -6.76 -0.26 -11.51
C CYS A 119 -7.88 0.78 -11.23
N SER A 120 -9.13 0.43 -11.52
CA SER A 120 -10.30 1.29 -11.24
C SER A 120 -10.59 1.46 -9.75
N SER A 121 -10.06 0.57 -8.90
CA SER A 121 -10.18 0.69 -7.44
C SER A 121 -9.02 1.45 -6.78
N LEU A 122 -8.13 2.07 -7.58
CA LEU A 122 -7.02 2.88 -7.09
C LEU A 122 -7.38 4.37 -7.22
N PRO A 123 -6.96 5.22 -6.26
CA PRO A 123 -7.19 6.65 -6.34
C PRO A 123 -6.38 7.28 -7.48
N SER A 124 -6.86 8.39 -8.02
CA SER A 124 -6.12 9.28 -8.90
C SER A 124 -6.02 10.67 -8.24
N PRO A 125 -4.90 10.98 -7.57
CA PRO A 125 -4.74 12.21 -6.82
C PRO A 125 -4.91 13.47 -7.68
N PRO A 126 -5.37 14.59 -7.11
CA PRO A 126 -5.42 15.86 -7.81
C PRO A 126 -4.00 16.35 -8.12
N GLY A 127 -3.81 17.00 -9.28
CA GLY A 127 -2.51 17.54 -9.68
C GLY A 127 -1.48 16.52 -10.19
N THR A 128 -1.76 15.22 -10.12
CA THR A 128 -0.85 14.15 -10.62
C THR A 128 -1.40 13.51 -11.90
N ALA A 129 -0.55 12.91 -12.74
CA ALA A 129 -0.96 12.19 -13.95
C ALA A 129 -1.10 10.67 -13.71
N GLU A 130 -0.66 10.21 -12.55
CA GLU A 130 -0.46 8.81 -12.19
C GLU A 130 -1.68 8.17 -11.48
N LEU A 131 -1.66 6.85 -11.46
CA LEU A 131 -2.57 6.03 -10.67
C LEU A 131 -1.94 5.74 -9.30
N GLY A 132 -2.70 5.88 -8.23
CA GLY A 132 -2.20 5.70 -6.87
C GLY A 132 -2.01 4.23 -6.50
N TRP A 133 -0.99 3.55 -7.02
CA TRP A 133 -0.66 2.18 -6.60
C TRP A 133 -0.22 2.09 -5.13
N GLY A 134 0.31 3.17 -4.56
CA GLY A 134 0.91 3.15 -3.22
C GLY A 134 2.39 2.74 -3.24
N HIS A 135 3.06 3.02 -4.35
CA HIS A 135 4.51 2.96 -4.53
C HIS A 135 4.96 4.15 -5.39
N ASP A 136 6.25 4.37 -5.44
CA ASP A 136 6.94 5.46 -6.16
C ASP A 136 7.25 5.15 -7.64
N TYR A 137 6.66 4.09 -8.21
CA TYR A 137 6.94 3.59 -9.56
C TYR A 137 8.42 3.23 -9.78
N GLY A 138 9.06 2.66 -8.76
CA GLY A 138 10.47 2.29 -8.81
C GLY A 138 11.35 3.53 -8.75
N SER A 139 11.04 4.39 -7.79
CA SER A 139 11.70 5.65 -7.47
C SER A 139 11.63 6.72 -8.56
N LEU A 140 10.68 6.59 -9.49
CA LEU A 140 10.38 7.65 -10.45
C LEU A 140 9.78 8.87 -9.74
N LEU A 141 9.00 8.64 -8.71
CA LEU A 141 8.41 9.68 -7.87
C LEU A 141 9.23 9.85 -6.58
N SER A 142 9.51 11.09 -6.18
CA SER A 142 10.10 11.36 -4.87
C SER A 142 9.04 11.24 -3.76
N VAL A 143 9.40 10.62 -2.65
CA VAL A 143 8.55 10.52 -1.45
C VAL A 143 9.06 11.51 -0.40
N ASP A 144 8.19 12.40 0.05
CA ASP A 144 8.44 13.26 1.21
C ASP A 144 8.00 12.51 2.48
N ASP A 145 8.99 11.88 3.13
CA ASP A 145 8.81 11.11 4.37
C ASP A 145 8.99 11.97 5.64
N GLU A 146 9.42 13.23 5.52
CA GLU A 146 9.73 14.08 6.68
C GLU A 146 8.56 14.98 7.09
N ALA A 147 7.74 15.43 6.13
CA ALA A 147 6.68 16.39 6.39
C ALA A 147 5.27 15.77 6.56
N ARG A 148 5.12 14.44 6.45
CA ARG A 148 3.80 13.79 6.30
C ARG A 148 3.59 12.61 7.22
N PHE A 149 2.33 12.31 7.51
CA PHE A 149 2.03 11.06 8.19
C PHE A 149 2.32 9.87 7.27
N PRO A 150 2.75 8.70 7.81
CA PRO A 150 3.19 7.56 6.99
C PRO A 150 2.14 6.99 6.01
N TRP A 151 0.88 7.40 6.13
CA TRP A 151 -0.21 6.97 5.25
C TRP A 151 -0.76 8.08 4.35
N GLU A 152 -0.28 9.31 4.48
CA GLU A 152 -0.60 10.37 3.53
C GLU A 152 0.11 10.11 2.21
N ILE A 153 -0.55 10.44 1.10
CA ILE A 153 0.05 10.30 -0.22
C ILE A 153 1.18 11.35 -0.30
N PRO A 154 2.42 10.98 -0.61
CA PRO A 154 3.50 11.96 -0.76
C PRO A 154 3.15 12.95 -1.87
N ALA A 155 3.48 14.23 -1.69
CA ALA A 155 3.54 15.14 -2.83
C ALA A 155 4.76 14.74 -3.64
N THR A 156 4.55 14.32 -4.88
CA THR A 156 5.61 13.73 -5.68
C THR A 156 6.07 14.72 -6.75
N ASP A 157 7.36 15.03 -6.74
CA ASP A 157 8.06 15.53 -7.92
C ASP A 157 8.74 14.33 -8.62
N GLU A 158 9.04 14.46 -9.90
CA GLU A 158 9.79 13.42 -10.62
C GLU A 158 11.26 13.42 -10.18
N SER A 159 11.78 12.25 -9.83
CA SER A 159 13.20 12.06 -9.58
C SER A 159 13.99 12.29 -10.86
N ALA A 160 14.84 13.32 -10.88
CA ALA A 160 15.64 13.66 -12.06
C ALA A 160 16.54 12.50 -12.53
N ASP A 161 17.13 11.76 -11.58
CA ASP A 161 18.02 10.64 -11.87
C ASP A 161 17.27 9.48 -12.54
N VAL A 162 16.08 9.15 -12.03
CA VAL A 162 15.25 8.06 -12.59
C VAL A 162 14.60 8.49 -13.90
N ALA A 163 14.15 9.74 -13.99
CA ALA A 163 13.60 10.33 -15.20
C ALA A 163 14.60 10.35 -16.37
N ALA A 164 15.92 10.36 -16.09
CA ALA A 164 16.94 10.31 -17.12
C ALA A 164 16.90 9.01 -17.92
N TYR A 165 16.77 7.86 -17.25
CA TYR A 165 16.71 6.55 -17.91
C TYR A 165 15.28 6.06 -18.17
N ALA A 166 14.26 6.61 -17.50
CA ALA A 166 12.86 6.24 -17.72
C ALA A 166 12.35 6.55 -19.13
N ARG A 167 13.06 7.43 -19.87
CA ARG A 167 12.81 7.82 -21.27
C ARG A 167 13.18 6.75 -22.29
N ASP A 168 14.07 5.82 -21.94
CA ASP A 168 14.49 4.74 -22.83
C ASP A 168 13.42 3.64 -22.94
N ASN A 169 13.29 3.00 -24.10
CA ASN A 169 12.29 1.93 -24.29
C ASN A 169 12.61 0.72 -23.39
N PRO A 170 11.72 0.34 -22.46
CA PRO A 170 12.00 -0.74 -21.52
C PRO A 170 11.86 -2.14 -22.13
N TYR A 171 11.21 -2.28 -23.30
CA TYR A 171 10.99 -3.57 -23.96
C TYR A 171 12.01 -3.83 -25.06
N ILE A 172 12.17 -2.88 -25.99
CA ILE A 172 13.11 -2.99 -27.12
C ILE A 172 14.46 -2.42 -26.68
N VAL A 173 15.33 -3.29 -26.19
CA VAL A 173 16.66 -2.92 -25.69
C VAL A 173 17.76 -3.54 -26.57
N GLY A 174 18.50 -2.70 -27.29
CA GLY A 174 19.54 -3.14 -28.24
C GLY A 174 20.76 -3.81 -27.60
N ASP A 175 21.06 -3.50 -26.33
CA ASP A 175 22.26 -3.99 -25.64
C ASP A 175 22.19 -5.46 -25.21
N ILE A 176 21.01 -6.09 -25.22
CA ILE A 176 20.80 -7.43 -24.65
C ILE A 176 21.64 -8.49 -25.34
N GLN A 177 21.65 -8.52 -26.68
CA GLN A 177 22.41 -9.53 -27.42
C GLN A 177 23.91 -9.39 -27.19
N ARG A 178 24.42 -8.15 -27.17
CA ARG A 178 25.84 -7.89 -26.86
C ARG A 178 26.17 -8.41 -25.46
N LEU A 179 25.35 -8.06 -24.46
CA LEU A 179 25.55 -8.46 -23.07
C LEU A 179 25.52 -9.99 -22.86
N LEU A 180 24.73 -10.73 -23.65
CA LEU A 180 24.69 -12.20 -23.59
C LEU A 180 25.85 -12.89 -24.34
N LEU A 181 26.50 -12.20 -25.27
CA LEU A 181 27.61 -12.72 -26.09
C LEU A 181 28.99 -12.25 -25.60
N GLU A 182 29.04 -11.34 -24.62
CA GLU A 182 30.28 -10.87 -24.02
C GLU A 182 31.06 -12.01 -23.38
N GLU A 183 32.38 -12.03 -23.58
CA GLU A 183 33.26 -13.03 -22.96
C GLU A 183 33.18 -12.93 -21.42
N PRO A 184 33.21 -14.06 -20.71
CA PRO A 184 33.13 -14.07 -19.25
C PRO A 184 34.19 -13.18 -18.62
N GLN A 185 33.77 -12.13 -17.93
CA GLN A 185 34.66 -11.31 -17.11
C GLN A 185 34.97 -12.07 -15.83
N THR A 186 36.24 -12.16 -15.45
CA THR A 186 36.64 -12.78 -14.18
C THR A 186 36.09 -11.92 -13.02
N PRO A 187 35.09 -12.39 -12.26
CA PRO A 187 34.57 -11.66 -11.12
C PRO A 187 35.64 -11.64 -10.01
N PRO A 188 35.65 -10.66 -9.10
CA PRO A 188 36.58 -10.64 -7.97
C PRO A 188 36.60 -12.00 -7.25
N GLY A 189 37.80 -12.55 -7.06
CA GLY A 189 38.00 -13.78 -6.32
C GLY A 189 37.63 -13.60 -4.85
N THR A 190 37.21 -14.68 -4.20
CA THR A 190 36.93 -14.65 -2.76
C THR A 190 38.20 -14.74 -1.95
N THR A 191 38.52 -13.68 -1.21
CA THR A 191 39.40 -13.80 -0.04
C THR A 191 38.70 -14.66 1.02
N PRO A 192 39.35 -15.72 1.54
CA PRO A 192 38.78 -16.52 2.60
C PRO A 192 38.70 -15.68 3.88
N LEU A 193 37.51 -15.14 4.19
CA LEU A 193 37.26 -14.49 5.47
C LEU A 193 36.97 -15.57 6.52
N CYS A 194 37.93 -15.80 7.41
CA CYS A 194 37.83 -16.81 8.45
C CYS A 194 37.49 -16.13 9.79
N SER A 195 36.30 -16.40 10.32
CA SER A 195 35.99 -16.32 11.76
C SER A 195 34.74 -17.16 12.05
N ALA A 196 34.81 -18.47 11.83
CA ALA A 196 33.75 -19.37 12.27
C ALA A 196 33.96 -19.71 13.75
N THR A 197 33.15 -19.14 14.64
CA THR A 197 33.08 -19.48 16.07
C THR A 197 31.81 -20.25 16.45
N ALA A 198 31.07 -20.82 15.49
CA ALA A 198 29.83 -21.53 15.78
C ALA A 198 30.07 -23.03 16.08
N THR A 199 29.88 -23.41 17.34
CA THR A 199 29.75 -24.79 17.80
C THR A 199 28.45 -25.40 17.24
N ARG A 200 28.59 -26.38 16.32
CA ARG A 200 27.56 -27.19 15.62
C ARG A 200 26.79 -26.49 14.49
N ASP A 201 27.41 -26.41 13.32
CA ASP A 201 26.76 -26.10 12.04
C ASP A 201 25.91 -27.30 11.55
N CYS A 202 24.58 -27.19 11.64
CA CYS A 202 23.65 -28.25 11.23
C CYS A 202 23.55 -28.42 9.70
N PHE A 203 23.95 -27.42 8.92
CA PHE A 203 23.90 -27.49 7.45
C PHE A 203 25.00 -28.38 6.88
N LEU A 204 26.06 -28.68 7.65
CA LEU A 204 27.08 -29.66 7.24
C LEU A 204 26.52 -31.08 7.10
N CYS A 205 25.34 -31.36 7.67
CA CYS A 205 24.65 -32.64 7.49
C CYS A 205 23.88 -32.74 6.17
N LEU A 206 23.72 -31.63 5.44
CA LEU A 206 23.00 -31.60 4.16
C LEU A 206 23.95 -31.87 2.99
N PRO A 207 23.50 -32.60 1.95
CA PRO A 207 24.19 -32.64 0.66
C PRO A 207 24.36 -31.24 0.05
N LEU A 208 25.44 -31.05 -0.71
CA LEU A 208 25.76 -29.77 -1.34
C LEU A 208 24.62 -29.26 -2.24
N GLU A 209 23.94 -30.16 -2.93
CA GLU A 209 22.82 -29.86 -3.82
C GLU A 209 21.67 -29.20 -3.05
N LEU A 210 21.39 -29.64 -1.81
CA LEU A 210 20.39 -29.02 -0.96
C LEU A 210 20.86 -27.65 -0.46
N CYS A 211 22.13 -27.49 -0.11
CA CYS A 211 22.68 -26.18 0.26
C CYS A 211 22.59 -25.17 -0.90
N ILE A 212 22.89 -25.61 -2.13
CA ILE A 212 22.75 -24.78 -3.34
C ILE A 212 21.28 -24.47 -3.62
N ALA A 213 20.36 -25.43 -3.45
CA ALA A 213 18.94 -25.22 -3.63
C ALA A 213 18.39 -24.21 -2.59
N ILE A 214 18.73 -24.37 -1.31
CA ILE A 214 18.38 -23.43 -0.24
C ILE A 214 18.91 -22.03 -0.58
N ALA A 215 20.19 -21.91 -0.97
CA ALA A 215 20.75 -20.64 -1.40
C ALA A 215 20.04 -20.06 -2.64
N GLY A 216 19.59 -20.92 -3.55
CA GLY A 216 18.77 -20.61 -4.72
C GLY A 216 17.46 -19.87 -4.38
N GLU A 217 16.86 -20.18 -3.23
CA GLU A 217 15.60 -19.56 -2.78
C GLU A 217 15.81 -18.27 -1.96
N LEU A 218 17.03 -18.02 -1.46
CA LEU A 218 17.33 -16.83 -0.64
C LEU A 218 17.67 -15.59 -1.48
N PRO A 219 17.46 -14.36 -0.95
CA PRO A 219 18.07 -13.16 -1.51
C PRO A 219 19.60 -13.32 -1.65
N THR A 220 20.20 -12.68 -2.66
CA THR A 220 21.63 -12.85 -2.92
C THR A 220 22.49 -12.39 -1.74
N SER A 221 22.10 -11.31 -1.06
CA SER A 221 22.77 -10.84 0.17
C SER A 221 22.81 -11.94 1.24
N ASP A 222 21.69 -12.61 1.46
CA ASP A 222 21.53 -13.58 2.53
C ASP A 222 22.27 -14.88 2.21
N ALA A 223 22.19 -15.34 0.96
CA ALA A 223 22.99 -16.47 0.47
C ALA A 223 24.49 -16.20 0.59
N LEU A 224 24.94 -14.97 0.31
CA LEU A 224 26.36 -14.60 0.47
C LEU A 224 26.75 -14.45 1.94
N ASN A 225 25.88 -13.90 2.79
CA ASN A 225 26.09 -13.79 4.24
C ASN A 225 26.11 -15.15 4.93
N ALA A 226 25.31 -16.11 4.47
CA ALA A 226 25.31 -17.49 4.98
C ALA A 226 26.71 -18.13 4.91
N ARG A 227 27.53 -17.75 3.91
CA ARG A 227 28.92 -18.20 3.76
C ARG A 227 29.84 -17.71 4.87
N LEU A 228 29.51 -16.57 5.49
CA LEU A 228 30.25 -16.01 6.61
C LEU A 228 29.95 -16.75 7.92
N VAL A 229 28.80 -17.45 7.99
CA VAL A 229 28.29 -18.09 9.20
C VAL A 229 28.38 -19.63 9.15
N SER A 230 28.28 -20.24 7.97
CA SER A 230 28.30 -21.69 7.76
C SER A 230 29.21 -22.09 6.60
N ARG A 231 30.04 -23.12 6.82
CA ARG A 231 30.96 -23.67 5.80
C ARG A 231 30.23 -24.46 4.73
N ALA A 232 29.04 -25.00 5.03
CA ALA A 232 28.24 -25.76 4.08
C ALA A 232 27.84 -24.92 2.85
N PHE A 233 27.75 -23.59 3.01
CA PHE A 233 27.39 -22.66 1.93
C PHE A 233 28.59 -22.12 1.13
N TRP A 234 29.84 -22.42 1.49
CA TRP A 234 31.00 -21.88 0.78
C TRP A 234 30.98 -22.12 -0.74
N PRO A 235 30.65 -23.33 -1.25
CA PRO A 235 30.68 -23.61 -2.69
C PRO A 235 29.56 -22.90 -3.49
N VAL A 236 28.58 -22.29 -2.81
CA VAL A 236 27.47 -21.55 -3.46
C VAL A 236 28.00 -20.44 -4.37
N PHE A 237 29.09 -19.78 -3.98
CA PHE A 237 29.63 -18.65 -4.74
C PHE A 237 30.23 -19.04 -6.09
N ASP A 238 30.73 -20.25 -6.22
CA ASP A 238 31.27 -20.77 -7.49
C ASP A 238 30.23 -21.59 -8.27
N SER A 239 29.02 -21.76 -7.72
CA SER A 239 27.95 -22.54 -8.34
C SER A 239 27.22 -21.77 -9.44
N GLN A 240 27.34 -22.25 -10.67
CA GLN A 240 26.54 -21.74 -11.81
C GLN A 240 25.04 -21.96 -11.61
N HIS A 241 24.62 -23.01 -10.90
CA HIS A 241 23.21 -23.22 -10.57
C HIS A 241 22.65 -22.12 -9.65
N PHE A 242 23.43 -21.70 -8.65
CA PHE A 242 23.06 -20.60 -7.78
C PHE A 242 22.95 -19.29 -8.58
N TRP A 243 23.93 -18.96 -9.41
CA TRP A 243 23.86 -17.72 -10.20
C TRP A 243 22.75 -17.76 -11.25
N ALA A 244 22.50 -18.90 -11.89
CA ALA A 244 21.38 -19.09 -12.81
C ALA A 244 20.03 -18.83 -12.13
N SER A 245 19.86 -19.24 -10.86
CA SER A 245 18.63 -18.99 -10.11
C SER A 245 18.26 -17.51 -10.03
N ARG A 246 19.23 -16.58 -10.11
CA ARG A 246 18.97 -15.14 -10.08
C ARG A 246 18.26 -14.61 -11.31
N PHE A 247 18.31 -15.34 -12.42
CA PHE A 247 17.71 -14.97 -13.70
C PHE A 247 16.40 -15.73 -13.98
N ARG A 248 16.06 -16.72 -13.14
CA ARG A 248 14.78 -17.45 -13.23
C ARG A 248 13.63 -16.59 -12.71
N ASP A 249 12.41 -17.09 -12.86
CA ASP A 249 11.21 -16.50 -12.28
C ASP A 249 11.44 -16.19 -10.78
N ASN A 250 11.02 -15.00 -10.34
CA ASN A 250 11.26 -14.44 -8.99
C ASN A 250 12.73 -14.11 -8.64
N GLY A 251 13.68 -14.37 -9.53
CA GLY A 251 15.06 -13.94 -9.37
C GLY A 251 15.24 -12.43 -9.58
N GLY A 252 16.21 -11.82 -8.88
CA GLY A 252 16.50 -10.38 -8.96
C GLY A 252 17.02 -9.88 -10.32
N ARG A 253 17.18 -10.76 -11.31
CA ARG A 253 17.54 -10.49 -12.70
C ARG A 253 16.60 -11.15 -13.71
N SER A 254 15.40 -11.54 -13.27
CA SER A 254 14.35 -12.10 -14.14
C SER A 254 13.95 -11.19 -15.31
N TRP A 255 14.24 -9.90 -15.23
CA TRP A 255 14.05 -8.93 -16.34
C TRP A 255 14.89 -9.25 -17.59
N LEU A 256 15.96 -10.05 -17.46
CA LEU A 256 16.78 -10.54 -18.57
C LEU A 256 16.33 -11.96 -18.98
N PHE A 257 15.07 -12.09 -19.35
CA PHE A 257 14.45 -13.38 -19.68
C PHE A 257 15.05 -14.04 -20.94
N GLU A 258 15.76 -13.29 -21.79
CA GLU A 258 16.47 -13.82 -22.97
C GLU A 258 17.67 -14.69 -22.60
N ALA A 259 18.21 -14.55 -21.37
CA ALA A 259 19.36 -15.33 -20.91
C ALA A 259 19.11 -16.84 -20.91
N HIS A 260 17.85 -17.27 -20.83
CA HIS A 260 17.45 -18.69 -20.85
C HIS A 260 17.11 -19.21 -22.25
N THR A 261 16.87 -18.33 -23.22
CA THR A 261 16.45 -18.68 -24.59
C THR A 261 17.57 -18.49 -25.61
N GLY A 262 18.75 -18.03 -25.16
CA GLY A 262 19.92 -17.82 -26.01
C GLY A 262 20.47 -19.12 -26.62
N GLN A 263 21.27 -18.97 -27.68
CA GLN A 263 21.90 -20.10 -28.39
C GLN A 263 22.96 -20.83 -27.55
N SER A 264 23.53 -20.16 -26.54
CA SER A 264 24.51 -20.73 -25.61
C SER A 264 24.20 -20.31 -24.18
N LEU A 265 24.46 -21.19 -23.22
CA LEU A 265 24.28 -20.89 -21.80
C LEU A 265 25.41 -19.94 -21.35
N PRO A 266 25.07 -18.76 -20.79
CA PRO A 266 26.09 -17.83 -20.32
C PRO A 266 26.80 -18.35 -19.07
N ASP A 267 27.98 -17.83 -18.79
CA ASP A 267 28.52 -17.88 -17.42
C ASP A 267 27.66 -16.98 -16.54
N TRP A 268 26.78 -17.59 -15.74
CA TRP A 268 25.76 -16.90 -14.95
C TRP A 268 26.37 -15.99 -13.89
N ARG A 269 27.56 -16.33 -13.37
CA ARG A 269 28.25 -15.50 -12.38
C ARG A 269 28.82 -14.23 -13.02
N SER A 270 29.47 -14.37 -14.16
CA SER A 270 29.93 -13.24 -14.97
C SER A 270 28.75 -12.37 -15.38
N LEU A 271 27.66 -12.98 -15.86
CA LEU A 271 26.44 -12.28 -16.24
C LEU A 271 25.85 -11.49 -15.07
N TYR A 272 25.79 -12.09 -13.87
CA TYR A 272 25.38 -11.40 -12.66
C TYR A 272 26.28 -10.21 -12.34
N TYR A 273 27.60 -10.36 -12.52
CA TYR A 273 28.58 -9.31 -12.25
C TYR A 273 28.43 -8.11 -13.20
N VAL A 274 28.22 -8.34 -14.49
CA VAL A 274 28.05 -7.25 -15.48
C VAL A 274 26.65 -6.63 -15.43
N THR A 275 25.66 -7.33 -14.88
CA THR A 275 24.29 -6.80 -14.67
C THR A 275 24.07 -6.15 -13.30
N LYS A 276 25.13 -5.72 -12.62
CA LYS A 276 25.01 -4.90 -11.40
C LYS A 276 24.43 -3.52 -11.73
N PRO A 277 23.63 -2.90 -10.82
CA PRO A 277 22.94 -1.64 -11.14
C PRO A 277 23.86 -0.55 -11.67
N SER A 278 25.07 -0.40 -11.09
CA SER A 278 26.08 0.58 -11.51
C SER A 278 26.69 0.34 -12.90
N ARG A 279 26.39 -0.78 -13.55
CA ARG A 279 26.91 -1.16 -14.87
C ARG A 279 25.82 -1.26 -15.94
N LEU A 280 24.55 -1.11 -15.56
CA LEU A 280 23.45 -1.20 -16.51
C LEU A 280 23.39 0.06 -17.38
N SER A 281 23.15 -0.13 -18.67
CA SER A 281 22.77 0.99 -19.55
C SER A 281 21.39 1.55 -19.12
N PRO A 282 21.10 2.83 -19.41
CA PRO A 282 19.81 3.45 -19.09
C PRO A 282 18.59 2.59 -19.51
N ALA A 283 18.59 2.05 -20.72
CA ALA A 283 17.52 1.17 -21.20
C ALA A 283 17.35 -0.10 -20.35
N LEU A 284 18.45 -0.72 -19.90
CA LEU A 284 18.40 -1.88 -19.01
C LEU A 284 17.96 -1.51 -17.58
N GLN A 285 18.32 -0.32 -17.10
CA GLN A 285 17.82 0.19 -15.81
C GLN A 285 16.31 0.38 -15.88
N ASN A 286 15.79 1.01 -16.93
CA ASN A 286 14.36 1.20 -17.11
C ASN A 286 13.62 -0.13 -17.25
N ARG A 287 14.17 -1.06 -18.03
CA ARG A 287 13.62 -2.40 -18.17
C ARG A 287 13.52 -3.13 -16.83
N ALA A 288 14.60 -3.13 -16.04
CA ALA A 288 14.60 -3.75 -14.72
C ALA A 288 13.55 -3.13 -13.80
N ARG A 289 13.42 -1.79 -13.81
CA ARG A 289 12.41 -1.04 -13.06
C ARG A 289 10.98 -1.45 -13.45
N VAL A 290 10.63 -1.36 -14.74
CA VAL A 290 9.28 -1.67 -15.24
C VAL A 290 8.95 -3.16 -15.06
N TRP A 291 9.92 -4.05 -15.23
CA TRP A 291 9.76 -5.47 -14.97
C TRP A 291 9.40 -5.75 -13.50
N ASN A 292 10.11 -5.13 -12.54
CA ASN A 292 9.81 -5.30 -11.12
C ASN A 292 8.40 -4.79 -10.77
N LEU A 293 7.97 -3.68 -11.37
CA LEU A 293 6.59 -3.18 -11.24
C LEU A 293 5.57 -4.20 -11.80
N ALA A 294 5.86 -4.79 -12.97
CA ALA A 294 5.00 -5.80 -13.58
C ALA A 294 4.87 -7.05 -12.69
N MET A 295 6.00 -7.51 -12.13
CA MET A 295 6.03 -8.64 -11.19
C MET A 295 5.21 -8.35 -9.92
N GLY A 296 5.19 -7.11 -9.44
CA GLY A 296 4.37 -6.69 -8.29
C GLY A 296 2.86 -6.78 -8.53
N ILE A 297 2.41 -6.68 -9.79
CA ILE A 297 0.99 -6.78 -10.15
C ILE A 297 0.52 -8.25 -10.23
N LEU A 298 1.40 -9.19 -10.55
CA LEU A 298 1.01 -10.60 -10.79
C LEU A 298 0.27 -11.24 -9.60
N PRO A 299 0.72 -11.11 -8.33
CA PRO A 299 0.00 -11.68 -7.19
C PRO A 299 -1.42 -11.12 -7.03
N ILE A 300 -1.64 -9.86 -7.38
CA ILE A 300 -2.94 -9.18 -7.29
C ILE A 300 -3.92 -9.75 -8.33
N LEU A 301 -3.42 -10.01 -9.54
CA LEU A 301 -4.19 -10.63 -10.62
C LEU A 301 -4.46 -12.12 -10.38
N GLY A 302 -3.59 -12.79 -9.60
CA GLY A 302 -3.75 -14.19 -9.20
C GLY A 302 -4.70 -14.43 -8.02
N LEU A 303 -5.22 -13.36 -7.39
CA LEU A 303 -6.17 -13.46 -6.28
C LEU A 303 -7.44 -14.22 -6.70
N ARG A 304 -7.87 -15.17 -5.87
CA ARG A 304 -9.06 -15.99 -6.12
C ARG A 304 -10.18 -15.58 -5.19
N ARG A 305 -11.38 -15.45 -5.74
CA ARG A 305 -12.60 -15.19 -4.97
C ARG A 305 -13.60 -16.28 -5.28
N GLU A 306 -14.01 -17.03 -4.27
CA GLU A 306 -15.12 -17.96 -4.40
C GLU A 306 -16.43 -17.19 -4.22
N THR A 307 -17.30 -17.24 -5.22
CA THR A 307 -18.59 -16.53 -5.19
C THR A 307 -19.70 -17.31 -4.50
N SER A 308 -19.46 -18.56 -4.08
CA SER A 308 -20.55 -19.51 -3.76
C SER A 308 -20.33 -20.44 -2.55
N SER A 309 -19.47 -20.10 -1.58
CA SER A 309 -19.24 -20.95 -0.37
C SER A 309 -19.68 -20.28 0.94
N THR A 310 -20.87 -19.66 1.00
CA THR A 310 -21.49 -19.32 2.29
C THR A 310 -22.11 -20.58 2.91
N VAL A 311 -21.27 -21.38 3.58
CA VAL A 311 -21.70 -22.57 4.34
C VAL A 311 -22.40 -22.19 5.64
N PHE A 312 -21.98 -21.08 6.27
CA PHE A 312 -22.64 -20.50 7.43
C PHE A 312 -23.61 -19.41 6.96
N SER A 313 -24.86 -19.46 7.42
CA SER A 313 -25.85 -18.45 7.05
C SER A 313 -25.39 -17.07 7.53
N PRO A 314 -25.28 -16.07 6.63
CA PRO A 314 -24.97 -14.71 7.05
C PRO A 314 -26.05 -14.21 8.00
N MET A 315 -25.64 -13.58 9.10
CA MET A 315 -26.57 -12.95 10.03
C MET A 315 -27.21 -11.73 9.37
N LEU A 316 -28.54 -11.71 9.26
CA LEU A 316 -29.27 -10.53 8.82
C LEU A 316 -29.19 -9.46 9.91
N ARG A 317 -28.95 -8.20 9.51
CA ARG A 317 -29.10 -7.04 10.40
C ARG A 317 -30.54 -7.02 10.92
N SER A 318 -30.71 -7.31 12.21
CA SER A 318 -32.01 -7.32 12.90
C SER A 318 -31.85 -6.65 14.26
N GLU A 319 -32.96 -6.26 14.88
CA GLU A 319 -32.96 -5.57 16.19
C GLU A 319 -32.29 -6.39 17.32
N ASN A 320 -32.15 -7.71 17.13
CA ASN A 320 -31.52 -8.60 18.09
C ASN A 320 -29.98 -8.54 18.09
N PHE A 321 -29.36 -7.86 17.12
CA PHE A 321 -27.91 -7.78 16.98
C PHE A 321 -27.43 -6.34 16.89
N VAL A 322 -26.40 -6.03 17.68
CA VAL A 322 -25.68 -4.76 17.60
C VAL A 322 -24.48 -4.95 16.68
N TRP A 323 -24.43 -4.18 15.61
CA TRP A 323 -23.32 -4.22 14.66
C TRP A 323 -22.35 -3.08 14.96
N SER A 324 -21.07 -3.43 15.08
CA SER A 324 -19.97 -2.47 15.14
C SER A 324 -19.10 -2.64 13.89
N ASP A 325 -18.76 -1.54 13.22
CA ASP A 325 -17.94 -1.56 12.01
C ASP A 325 -16.74 -0.62 12.12
N ALA A 326 -15.63 -1.03 11.50
CA ALA A 326 -14.46 -0.22 11.27
C ALA A 326 -14.10 -0.30 9.78
N ALA A 327 -13.77 0.85 9.20
CA ALA A 327 -13.54 0.99 7.77
C ALA A 327 -12.34 1.91 7.53
N ALA A 328 -11.67 1.68 6.40
CA ALA A 328 -10.74 2.63 5.83
C ALA A 328 -11.47 3.89 5.31
N ALA A 329 -10.75 4.84 4.72
CA ALA A 329 -11.35 6.02 4.11
C ALA A 329 -12.09 5.62 2.82
N ILE A 330 -13.35 5.20 2.94
CA ILE A 330 -14.19 4.81 1.80
C ILE A 330 -14.66 6.09 1.10
N ALA A 331 -14.18 6.29 -0.14
CA ALA A 331 -14.56 7.41 -0.97
C ALA A 331 -16.02 7.30 -1.43
N LYS A 332 -16.68 8.46 -1.55
CA LYS A 332 -17.96 8.60 -2.24
C LYS A 332 -17.65 9.05 -3.68
N PRO A 333 -17.80 8.19 -4.71
CA PRO A 333 -17.40 8.56 -6.07
C PRO A 333 -18.18 9.77 -6.59
N PHE A 334 -17.53 10.63 -7.37
CA PHE A 334 -18.16 11.80 -7.97
C PHE A 334 -19.12 11.38 -9.10
N ARG A 335 -20.42 11.52 -8.88
CA ARG A 335 -21.48 11.05 -9.81
C ARG A 335 -21.41 11.63 -11.24
N LEU A 336 -20.66 12.71 -11.47
CA LEU A 336 -20.67 13.47 -12.74
C LEU A 336 -19.54 13.09 -13.73
N THR A 337 -18.49 12.38 -13.29
CA THR A 337 -17.25 12.20 -14.09
C THR A 337 -16.76 10.76 -14.17
N GLY A 338 -17.59 9.78 -13.80
CA GLY A 338 -17.21 8.36 -13.76
C GLY A 338 -16.84 7.88 -12.34
N THR A 339 -16.15 6.74 -12.24
CA THR A 339 -15.85 6.04 -10.98
C THR A 339 -14.61 6.55 -10.25
N TRP A 340 -13.92 7.57 -10.75
CA TRP A 340 -12.65 8.03 -10.16
C TRP A 340 -12.84 8.75 -8.82
N PHE A 341 -11.81 8.66 -7.98
CA PHE A 341 -11.78 9.25 -6.65
C PHE A 341 -10.34 9.67 -6.31
N GLN A 342 -10.20 10.66 -5.42
CA GLN A 342 -8.91 11.31 -5.16
C GLN A 342 -8.07 10.58 -4.11
N GLU A 343 -8.71 10.07 -3.05
CA GLU A 343 -8.03 9.54 -1.87
C GLU A 343 -8.82 8.38 -1.25
N GLY A 344 -8.12 7.56 -0.46
CA GLY A 344 -8.74 6.44 0.24
C GLY A 344 -8.93 5.20 -0.63
N CYS A 345 -10.12 4.61 -0.57
CA CYS A 345 -10.48 3.37 -1.27
C CYS A 345 -11.97 3.29 -1.63
N LEU A 346 -12.37 2.26 -2.38
CA LEU A 346 -13.76 1.96 -2.69
C LEU A 346 -14.23 0.71 -1.94
N ALA A 347 -15.51 0.65 -1.59
CA ALA A 347 -16.17 -0.58 -1.17
C ALA A 347 -17.01 -1.12 -2.34
N LEU A 348 -16.44 -2.02 -3.14
CA LEU A 348 -17.06 -2.51 -4.38
C LEU A 348 -18.05 -3.65 -4.12
N HIS A 349 -17.79 -4.48 -3.12
CA HIS A 349 -18.69 -5.56 -2.73
C HIS A 349 -18.61 -5.83 -1.23
N LYS A 350 -19.65 -6.47 -0.72
CA LYS A 350 -19.81 -6.80 0.69
C LYS A 350 -20.22 -8.25 0.83
N GLU A 351 -19.63 -8.93 1.79
CA GLU A 351 -19.88 -10.33 2.10
C GLU A 351 -20.04 -10.49 3.60
N GLY A 352 -20.77 -11.52 4.02
CA GLY A 352 -20.95 -11.82 5.43
C GLY A 352 -21.02 -13.31 5.68
N THR A 353 -20.67 -13.70 6.91
CA THR A 353 -20.71 -15.09 7.34
C THR A 353 -21.02 -15.17 8.83
N GLY A 354 -21.71 -16.23 9.24
CA GLY A 354 -21.90 -16.52 10.66
C GLY A 354 -20.61 -17.03 11.31
N ILE A 355 -20.46 -16.82 12.61
CA ILE A 355 -19.41 -17.49 13.38
C ILE A 355 -19.92 -18.89 13.75
N PRO A 356 -19.18 -19.96 13.43
CA PRO A 356 -19.56 -21.33 13.82
C PRO A 356 -19.37 -21.56 15.32
N ASP A 357 -19.90 -22.69 15.80
CA ASP A 357 -19.69 -23.14 17.17
C ASP A 357 -18.19 -23.24 17.48
N GLN A 358 -17.81 -22.67 18.63
CA GLN A 358 -16.43 -22.63 19.08
C GLN A 358 -15.99 -24.02 19.61
N PRO A 359 -14.71 -24.40 19.44
CA PRO A 359 -13.66 -23.62 18.82
C PRO A 359 -13.64 -23.70 17.28
N PHE A 360 -13.21 -22.62 16.64
CA PHE A 360 -13.01 -22.54 15.19
C PHE A 360 -11.65 -21.94 14.84
N GLN A 361 -11.16 -22.16 13.62
CA GLN A 361 -9.91 -21.58 13.13
C GLN A 361 -10.20 -20.39 12.20
N LEU A 362 -9.28 -19.43 12.17
CA LEU A 362 -9.33 -18.29 11.27
C LEU A 362 -8.06 -18.26 10.41
N THR A 363 -8.21 -18.16 9.10
CA THR A 363 -7.10 -17.90 8.18
C THR A 363 -7.21 -16.46 7.68
N VAL A 364 -6.10 -15.73 7.72
CA VAL A 364 -6.00 -14.36 7.19
C VAL A 364 -5.12 -14.39 5.96
N PHE A 365 -5.64 -13.91 4.83
CA PHE A 365 -4.91 -13.81 3.57
C PHE A 365 -4.39 -12.39 3.37
N PHE A 366 -3.23 -12.26 2.74
CA PHE A 366 -2.55 -10.98 2.53
C PHE A 366 -2.24 -10.72 1.06
N VAL A 367 -2.20 -9.45 0.68
CA VAL A 367 -1.74 -9.00 -0.63
C VAL A 367 -0.94 -7.71 -0.49
N TYR A 368 0.11 -7.56 -1.28
CA TYR A 368 0.80 -6.29 -1.45
C TYR A 368 0.13 -5.47 -2.55
N VAL A 369 -0.17 -4.21 -2.24
CA VAL A 369 -0.59 -3.21 -3.24
C VAL A 369 0.37 -2.04 -3.13
N GLY A 370 1.22 -1.89 -4.15
CA GLY A 370 2.40 -1.05 -4.04
C GLY A 370 3.37 -1.61 -2.99
N ASN A 371 3.83 -0.75 -2.09
CA ASN A 371 4.77 -1.12 -1.02
C ASN A 371 4.07 -1.52 0.28
N VAL A 372 2.73 -1.59 0.30
CA VAL A 372 1.94 -1.80 1.52
C VAL A 372 1.23 -3.14 1.47
N GLN A 373 1.38 -3.93 2.53
CA GLN A 373 0.63 -5.17 2.74
C GLN A 373 -0.75 -4.87 3.34
N TYR A 374 -1.78 -5.47 2.75
CA TYR A 374 -3.17 -5.41 3.22
C TYR A 374 -3.71 -6.82 3.43
N ILE A 375 -4.75 -6.92 4.25
CA ILE A 375 -5.57 -8.13 4.35
C ILE A 375 -6.41 -8.24 3.07
N SER A 376 -6.31 -9.35 2.36
CA SER A 376 -7.06 -9.61 1.12
C SER A 376 -8.37 -10.37 1.34
N GLY A 377 -8.42 -11.20 2.38
CA GLY A 377 -9.55 -12.05 2.69
C GLY A 377 -9.42 -12.74 4.04
N LEU A 378 -10.51 -13.35 4.48
CA LEU A 378 -10.61 -14.14 5.70
C LEU A 378 -11.26 -15.49 5.39
N ARG A 379 -10.87 -16.56 6.08
CA ARG A 379 -11.56 -17.85 6.02
C ARG A 379 -11.80 -18.40 7.41
N VAL A 380 -13.06 -18.62 7.74
CA VAL A 380 -13.53 -19.17 9.02
C VAL A 380 -13.75 -20.66 8.85
N ILE A 381 -13.11 -21.49 9.68
CA ILE A 381 -13.12 -22.96 9.57
C ILE A 381 -13.64 -23.55 10.87
N ALA A 382 -14.81 -24.18 10.85
CA ALA A 382 -15.40 -24.85 12.00
C ALA A 382 -14.63 -26.13 12.37
N GLY A 383 -14.79 -26.61 13.62
CA GLY A 383 -14.22 -27.90 14.04
C GLY A 383 -14.68 -29.12 13.22
N SER A 384 -15.79 -29.00 12.50
CA SER A 384 -16.28 -30.02 11.55
C SER A 384 -15.53 -30.06 10.21
N GLY A 385 -14.64 -29.10 9.95
CA GLY A 385 -13.95 -28.92 8.68
C GLY A 385 -14.72 -28.09 7.65
N LYS A 386 -15.98 -27.73 7.92
CA LYS A 386 -16.74 -26.77 7.11
C LYS A 386 -16.12 -25.38 7.22
N ASP A 387 -16.03 -24.67 6.11
CA ASP A 387 -15.46 -23.33 6.09
C ASP A 387 -16.32 -22.32 5.30
N SER A 388 -16.04 -21.05 5.53
CA SER A 388 -16.61 -19.94 4.77
C SER A 388 -15.52 -18.89 4.54
N GLN A 389 -15.34 -18.52 3.27
CA GLN A 389 -14.40 -17.49 2.86
C GLN A 389 -15.10 -16.15 2.67
N LEU A 390 -14.42 -15.08 3.07
CA LEU A 390 -14.75 -13.70 2.76
C LEU A 390 -13.62 -13.09 1.92
N GLY A 391 -13.95 -12.55 0.75
CA GLY A 391 -13.03 -11.85 -0.14
C GLY A 391 -12.02 -12.75 -0.84
N TYR A 392 -10.77 -12.29 -0.91
CA TYR A 392 -9.75 -12.84 -1.80
C TYR A 392 -8.75 -13.75 -1.10
N GLU A 393 -8.64 -14.98 -1.58
CA GLU A 393 -7.56 -15.91 -1.27
C GLU A 393 -6.30 -15.55 -2.05
N SER A 394 -5.18 -15.59 -1.35
CA SER A 394 -3.84 -15.32 -1.87
C SER A 394 -2.87 -16.43 -1.45
N GLY A 395 -1.71 -16.50 -2.10
CA GLY A 395 -0.65 -17.45 -1.71
C GLY A 395 0.06 -17.09 -0.40
N THR A 396 -0.23 -15.93 0.20
CA THR A 396 0.38 -15.46 1.45
C THR A 396 -0.68 -15.39 2.54
N PHE A 397 -0.58 -16.23 3.56
CA PHE A 397 -1.59 -16.31 4.61
C PHE A 397 -1.00 -16.73 5.96
N GLU A 398 -1.77 -16.50 7.01
CA GLU A 398 -1.47 -16.97 8.36
C GLU A 398 -2.68 -17.69 8.96
N HIS A 399 -2.42 -18.84 9.59
CA HIS A 399 -3.42 -19.58 10.35
C HIS A 399 -3.42 -19.16 11.82
N ILE A 400 -4.60 -18.87 12.33
CA ILE A 400 -4.85 -18.54 13.73
C ILE A 400 -5.36 -19.81 14.43
N ARG A 401 -4.75 -20.12 15.58
CA ARG A 401 -5.09 -21.29 16.39
C ARG A 401 -6.58 -21.34 16.73
N PRO A 402 -7.14 -22.52 17.07
CA PRO A 402 -8.54 -22.65 17.44
C PRO A 402 -8.95 -21.62 18.50
N LEU A 403 -10.04 -20.89 18.23
CA LEU A 403 -10.55 -19.77 19.02
C LEU A 403 -11.75 -20.24 19.84
N SER A 404 -11.58 -20.33 21.17
CA SER A 404 -12.63 -20.82 22.09
C SER A 404 -13.45 -19.73 22.79
N ASP A 405 -12.99 -18.47 22.78
CA ASP A 405 -13.64 -17.34 23.47
C ASP A 405 -13.61 -16.09 22.58
N PHE A 406 -13.95 -16.22 21.30
CA PHE A 406 -13.82 -15.12 20.33
C PHE A 406 -14.81 -13.98 20.62
N GLN A 407 -14.29 -12.77 20.84
CA GLN A 407 -15.04 -11.53 21.13
C GLN A 407 -14.72 -10.41 20.13
N GLY A 408 -14.18 -10.74 18.96
CA GLY A 408 -13.92 -9.79 17.88
C GLY A 408 -12.45 -9.44 17.69
N PHE A 409 -12.17 -8.19 17.32
CA PHE A 409 -10.86 -7.78 16.81
C PHE A 409 -10.40 -6.40 17.30
N ASN A 410 -9.08 -6.26 17.48
CA ASN A 410 -8.41 -4.96 17.33
C ASN A 410 -7.88 -4.88 15.90
N LEU A 411 -7.90 -3.69 15.31
CA LEU A 411 -7.53 -3.50 13.90
C LEU A 411 -6.49 -2.41 13.74
N ALA A 412 -5.60 -2.60 12.76
CA ALA A 412 -4.70 -1.58 12.26
C ALA A 412 -5.11 -1.24 10.82
N ILE A 413 -5.53 0.01 10.59
CA ILE A 413 -6.28 0.42 9.40
C ILE A 413 -5.63 1.66 8.78
N GLY A 414 -5.14 1.52 7.55
CA GLY A 414 -4.72 2.65 6.73
C GLY A 414 -5.90 3.25 5.95
N PRO A 415 -5.72 4.42 5.32
CA PRO A 415 -6.77 5.10 4.55
C PRO A 415 -7.26 4.27 3.37
N ARG A 416 -6.46 3.31 2.89
CA ARG A 416 -6.77 2.49 1.71
C ARG A 416 -7.24 1.06 2.05
N GLY A 417 -7.21 0.65 3.32
CA GLY A 417 -7.60 -0.71 3.70
C GLY A 417 -7.02 -1.19 5.02
N LEU A 418 -7.46 -2.38 5.45
CA LEU A 418 -7.01 -3.03 6.68
C LEU A 418 -5.64 -3.66 6.46
N ARG A 419 -4.69 -3.38 7.37
CA ARG A 419 -3.29 -3.85 7.26
C ARG A 419 -2.95 -4.97 8.24
N ALA A 420 -3.59 -4.98 9.41
CA ALA A 420 -3.42 -6.03 10.40
C ALA A 420 -4.64 -6.17 11.30
N LEU A 421 -4.78 -7.34 11.92
CA LEU A 421 -5.75 -7.60 12.98
C LEU A 421 -5.10 -8.31 14.16
N GLN A 422 -5.68 -8.12 15.35
CA GLN A 422 -5.49 -8.97 16.52
C GLN A 422 -6.84 -9.56 16.89
N VAL A 423 -6.86 -10.85 17.21
CA VAL A 423 -8.01 -11.47 17.83
C VAL A 423 -8.13 -11.04 19.28
N TYR A 424 -9.33 -10.61 19.66
CA TYR A 424 -9.73 -10.28 21.02
C TYR A 424 -10.56 -11.42 21.62
N GLN A 425 -10.18 -11.88 22.82
CA GLN A 425 -10.79 -13.04 23.49
C GLN A 425 -11.33 -12.72 24.89
N GLY A 426 -11.60 -11.45 25.20
CA GLY A 426 -12.11 -11.05 26.52
C GLY A 426 -11.13 -11.10 27.70
N HIS A 427 -9.90 -11.58 27.48
CA HIS A 427 -8.81 -11.54 28.48
C HIS A 427 -7.99 -10.24 28.39
N GLU A 428 -7.19 -9.95 29.43
CA GLU A 428 -6.41 -8.71 29.54
C GLU A 428 -5.43 -8.47 28.38
N GLN A 429 -4.99 -9.52 27.67
CA GLN A 429 -4.07 -9.38 26.54
C GLN A 429 -4.66 -9.96 25.25
N PRO A 430 -4.78 -9.15 24.17
CA PRO A 430 -5.14 -9.65 22.85
C PRO A 430 -4.02 -10.54 22.28
N SER A 431 -4.34 -11.31 21.26
CA SER A 431 -3.33 -12.06 20.50
C SER A 431 -2.29 -11.14 19.84
N ARG A 432 -1.20 -11.72 19.31
CA ARG A 432 -0.25 -10.97 18.45
C ARG A 432 -0.97 -10.39 17.22
N TRP A 433 -0.37 -9.37 16.61
CA TRP A 433 -0.82 -8.87 15.31
C TRP A 433 -0.57 -9.91 14.21
N TYR A 434 -1.52 -10.02 13.28
CA TYR A 434 -1.42 -10.76 12.02
C TYR A 434 -1.47 -9.74 10.89
N GLY A 435 -0.43 -9.69 10.05
CA GLY A 435 -0.18 -8.59 9.10
C GLY A 435 0.77 -7.52 9.65
N THR A 436 0.75 -6.32 9.06
CA THR A 436 1.70 -5.23 9.36
C THR A 436 1.00 -4.04 10.07
N PRO A 437 1.06 -3.94 11.42
CA PRO A 437 0.36 -2.90 12.18
C PRO A 437 1.10 -1.56 12.24
N ASP A 438 2.36 -1.53 11.80
CA ASP A 438 3.24 -0.37 11.94
C ASP A 438 2.78 0.78 11.06
N ASN A 439 3.01 2.02 11.53
CA ASN A 439 2.76 3.23 10.73
C ASN A 439 1.31 3.34 10.23
N CYS A 440 0.33 2.90 11.02
CA CYS A 440 -1.09 3.13 10.74
C CYS A 440 -1.94 3.25 12.01
N PRO A 441 -3.08 3.96 11.94
CA PRO A 441 -4.02 4.06 13.04
C PRO A 441 -4.56 2.70 13.51
N LYS A 442 -4.74 2.56 14.82
CA LYS A 442 -5.24 1.37 15.49
C LYS A 442 -6.58 1.64 16.17
N THR A 443 -7.48 0.67 16.16
CA THR A 443 -8.79 0.79 16.80
C THR A 443 -9.19 -0.50 17.51
N ILE A 444 -9.89 -0.36 18.64
CA ILE A 444 -10.51 -1.46 19.40
C ILE A 444 -12.03 -1.49 19.23
N ARG A 445 -12.56 -0.80 18.21
CA ARG A 445 -14.00 -0.67 17.97
C ARG A 445 -14.71 -2.01 17.79
N LEU A 446 -14.00 -3.03 17.30
CA LEU A 446 -14.55 -4.37 17.09
C LEU A 446 -14.25 -5.34 18.25
N ALA A 447 -13.76 -4.85 19.39
CA ALA A 447 -13.73 -5.63 20.62
C ALA A 447 -15.13 -5.59 21.25
N ALA A 448 -15.92 -6.64 21.04
CA ALA A 448 -17.28 -6.77 21.57
C ALA A 448 -17.26 -6.99 23.09
N ALA A 449 -18.38 -6.69 23.77
CA ALA A 449 -18.50 -6.99 25.20
C ALA A 449 -18.88 -8.46 25.46
N GLY A 450 -19.59 -9.07 24.50
CA GLY A 450 -20.01 -10.47 24.51
C GLY A 450 -19.57 -11.25 23.26
N PRO A 451 -20.11 -12.48 23.10
CA PRO A 451 -19.80 -13.34 21.96
C PRO A 451 -20.20 -12.70 20.62
N VAL A 452 -19.34 -12.85 19.62
CA VAL A 452 -19.61 -12.41 18.25
C VAL A 452 -20.33 -13.51 17.47
N ALA A 453 -21.48 -13.19 16.88
CA ALA A 453 -22.34 -14.12 16.15
C ALA A 453 -22.07 -14.13 14.64
N GLY A 454 -21.46 -13.09 14.09
CA GLY A 454 -21.25 -12.96 12.66
C GLY A 454 -20.23 -11.89 12.30
N LEU A 455 -19.73 -12.02 11.07
CA LEU A 455 -18.80 -11.10 10.42
C LEU A 455 -19.44 -10.55 9.16
N GLU A 456 -19.13 -9.30 8.86
CA GLU A 456 -19.44 -8.67 7.60
C GLU A 456 -18.23 -7.88 7.13
N ALA A 457 -17.84 -8.06 5.88
CA ALA A 457 -16.62 -7.52 5.31
C ALA A 457 -16.94 -6.84 3.98
N ALA A 458 -16.34 -5.66 3.76
CA ALA A 458 -16.39 -4.98 2.47
C ALA A 458 -14.99 -4.95 1.85
N PHE A 459 -14.94 -5.12 0.54
CA PHE A 459 -13.70 -5.23 -0.21
C PHE A 459 -13.71 -4.28 -1.40
N ASP A 460 -12.53 -3.78 -1.76
CA ASP A 460 -12.31 -3.18 -3.07
C ASP A 460 -12.05 -4.30 -4.10
N ALA A 461 -11.31 -4.01 -5.17
CA ALA A 461 -11.00 -5.05 -6.14
C ALA A 461 -9.97 -6.07 -5.64
N CYS A 462 -9.24 -5.89 -4.54
CA CYS A 462 -8.17 -6.80 -4.14
C CYS A 462 -7.97 -6.97 -2.63
N LYS A 463 -8.55 -6.10 -1.80
CA LYS A 463 -8.29 -6.04 -0.37
C LYS A 463 -9.51 -5.65 0.46
N LEU A 464 -9.43 -6.00 1.74
CA LEU A 464 -10.41 -5.71 2.77
C LEU A 464 -10.34 -4.22 3.14
N VAL A 465 -11.46 -3.51 3.00
CA VAL A 465 -11.58 -2.07 3.29
C VAL A 465 -12.50 -1.76 4.46
N SER A 466 -13.35 -2.70 4.86
CA SER A 466 -14.16 -2.58 6.08
C SER A 466 -14.43 -3.96 6.68
N LEU A 467 -14.45 -4.02 8.01
CA LEU A 467 -14.84 -5.19 8.77
C LEU A 467 -15.85 -4.77 9.84
N ALA A 468 -16.85 -5.61 10.05
CA ALA A 468 -17.85 -5.44 11.08
C ALA A 468 -18.08 -6.77 11.81
N VAL A 469 -18.41 -6.66 13.09
CA VAL A 469 -18.77 -7.77 13.97
C VAL A 469 -20.20 -7.57 14.46
N SER A 470 -20.96 -8.66 14.58
CA SER A 470 -22.27 -8.63 15.22
C SER A 470 -22.21 -9.22 16.62
N GLU A 471 -22.66 -8.43 17.60
CA GLU A 471 -22.85 -8.85 18.98
C GLU A 471 -24.33 -9.13 19.22
N GLN A 472 -24.65 -10.21 19.93
CA GLN A 472 -26.03 -10.48 20.33
C GLN A 472 -26.47 -9.47 21.39
N SER A 473 -27.58 -8.76 21.15
CA SER A 473 -28.02 -7.69 22.04
C SER A 473 -28.38 -8.22 23.43
N LEU A 474 -27.68 -7.74 24.45
CA LEU A 474 -27.94 -8.04 25.86
C LEU A 474 -29.25 -7.42 26.38
N SER A 475 -29.97 -6.62 25.58
CA SER A 475 -31.31 -6.11 25.95
C SER A 475 -32.37 -7.22 26.11
N ALA A 476 -32.11 -8.43 25.61
CA ALA A 476 -32.92 -9.61 25.90
C ALA A 476 -32.62 -10.25 27.27
N ILE A 477 -31.51 -9.87 27.93
CA ILE A 477 -31.07 -10.42 29.23
C ILE A 477 -30.67 -9.25 30.15
N ALA A 478 -31.67 -8.66 30.80
CA ALA A 478 -31.59 -7.84 32.02
C ALA A 478 -30.63 -6.62 32.02
N GLY A 479 -31.21 -5.42 31.88
CA GLY A 479 -30.86 -4.24 32.69
C GLY A 479 -29.45 -3.63 32.57
N LEU A 480 -28.62 -4.06 31.62
CA LEU A 480 -27.31 -3.44 31.39
C LEU A 480 -27.50 -2.09 30.70
N LYS A 481 -27.07 -1.01 31.37
CA LYS A 481 -27.01 0.36 30.81
C LYS A 481 -26.31 0.31 29.46
N GLU A 482 -26.94 0.92 28.45
CA GLU A 482 -26.29 1.24 27.17
C GLU A 482 -24.90 1.78 27.45
N HIS A 483 -23.86 1.03 27.06
CA HIS A 483 -22.51 1.54 27.10
C HIS A 483 -22.43 2.63 26.02
N LYS A 484 -22.54 3.89 26.42
CA LYS A 484 -22.24 4.99 25.51
C LYS A 484 -20.82 4.78 24.95
N PRO A 485 -20.64 4.82 23.62
CA PRO A 485 -19.32 4.67 23.03
C PRO A 485 -18.40 5.77 23.56
N SER A 486 -17.23 5.37 24.08
CA SER A 486 -16.18 6.31 24.47
C SER A 486 -15.27 6.60 23.27
N LEU A 487 -14.66 7.79 23.26
CA LEU A 487 -13.69 8.17 22.24
C LEU A 487 -12.54 7.16 22.15
N ARG A 488 -12.07 6.65 23.30
CA ARG A 488 -11.03 5.61 23.34
C ARG A 488 -11.43 4.36 22.53
N ARG A 489 -12.67 3.89 22.69
CA ARG A 489 -13.15 2.64 22.07
C ARG A 489 -13.52 2.83 20.60
N SER A 490 -14.06 3.99 20.25
CA SER A 490 -14.57 4.27 18.91
C SER A 490 -13.55 4.91 17.97
N GLY A 491 -12.54 5.61 18.48
CA GLY A 491 -11.55 6.32 17.67
C GLY A 491 -10.59 5.40 16.92
N TYR A 492 -9.95 5.97 15.89
CA TYR A 492 -8.77 5.42 15.24
C TYR A 492 -7.57 6.17 15.81
N TRP A 493 -6.63 5.49 16.46
CA TRP A 493 -5.58 6.13 17.23
C TRP A 493 -4.20 5.87 16.64
N PHE A 494 -3.38 6.91 16.56
CA PHE A 494 -1.97 6.81 16.21
C PHE A 494 -1.09 7.43 17.31
N PRO A 495 0.05 6.80 17.69
CA PRO A 495 0.57 5.53 17.17
C PRO A 495 -0.16 4.27 17.70
N ASP A 496 -0.80 4.39 18.85
CA ASP A 496 -1.47 3.29 19.55
C ASP A 496 -2.76 3.76 20.22
N VAL A 497 -3.64 2.83 20.62
CA VAL A 497 -4.81 3.21 21.42
C VAL A 497 -4.35 3.68 22.81
N PRO A 498 -4.75 4.88 23.28
CA PRO A 498 -4.36 5.38 24.58
C PRO A 498 -4.69 4.39 25.70
N GLY A 499 -3.75 4.18 26.62
CA GLY A 499 -3.92 3.27 27.75
C GLY A 499 -5.13 3.63 28.63
N PRO A 500 -5.73 2.66 29.34
CA PRO A 500 -6.98 2.85 30.08
C PRO A 500 -6.89 3.89 31.21
N LYS A 501 -5.66 4.14 31.71
CA LYS A 501 -5.37 5.11 32.77
C LYS A 501 -5.23 6.55 32.28
N LEU A 502 -5.12 6.78 30.98
CA LEU A 502 -4.97 8.13 30.41
C LEU A 502 -6.33 8.81 30.32
N ASN A 503 -6.51 9.95 30.99
CA ASN A 503 -7.72 10.74 30.83
C ASN A 503 -7.68 11.45 29.47
N LEU A 504 -8.66 11.16 28.61
CA LEU A 504 -8.77 11.76 27.27
C LEU A 504 -9.58 13.06 27.27
N ASN A 505 -10.14 13.45 28.42
CA ASN A 505 -10.99 14.62 28.57
C ASN A 505 -12.12 14.68 27.52
N GLU A 506 -12.78 13.53 27.27
CA GLU A 506 -13.73 13.35 26.16
C GLU A 506 -14.90 14.35 26.19
N ASP A 507 -15.29 14.83 27.37
CA ASP A 507 -16.36 15.83 27.54
C ASP A 507 -15.96 17.22 27.05
N ALA A 508 -14.66 17.53 27.03
CA ALA A 508 -14.11 18.78 26.51
C ALA A 508 -13.78 18.71 25.00
N PHE A 509 -14.05 17.58 24.34
CA PHE A 509 -13.77 17.40 22.91
C PHE A 509 -15.06 17.54 22.08
N PRO A 510 -15.40 18.76 21.59
CA PRO A 510 -16.69 19.03 20.92
C PRO A 510 -16.88 18.24 19.62
N GLN A 511 -15.80 17.71 19.05
CA GLN A 511 -15.77 16.96 17.79
C GLN A 511 -15.92 15.46 17.97
N LYS A 512 -16.07 14.97 19.21
CA LYS A 512 -16.02 13.53 19.51
C LYS A 512 -16.91 12.70 18.59
N ASP A 513 -18.14 13.15 18.33
CA ASP A 513 -19.11 12.41 17.52
C ASP A 513 -18.65 12.23 16.06
N TYR A 514 -17.95 13.23 15.51
CA TYR A 514 -17.33 13.14 14.18
C TYR A 514 -16.26 12.04 14.13
N HIS A 515 -15.38 12.00 15.14
CA HIS A 515 -14.30 11.01 15.22
C HIS A 515 -14.76 9.60 15.62
N MET A 516 -15.97 9.47 16.18
CA MET A 516 -16.57 8.18 16.52
C MET A 516 -17.20 7.47 15.32
N SER A 517 -17.34 8.13 14.17
CA SER A 517 -17.88 7.57 12.93
C SER A 517 -16.91 7.75 11.77
N GLY A 518 -17.01 6.93 10.71
CA GLY A 518 -16.10 7.03 9.55
C GLY A 518 -14.63 6.71 9.88
N TYR A 519 -13.71 7.18 9.04
CA TYR A 519 -12.25 7.05 9.20
C TYR A 519 -11.65 8.43 9.48
N HIS A 520 -11.51 8.76 10.76
CA HIS A 520 -10.96 10.05 11.21
C HIS A 520 -9.87 9.79 12.26
N PRO A 521 -8.62 9.53 11.82
CA PRO A 521 -7.50 9.28 12.73
C PRO A 521 -7.30 10.38 13.77
N LEU A 522 -7.10 9.96 15.00
CA LEU A 522 -6.74 10.75 16.16
C LEU A 522 -5.28 10.46 16.49
N PHE A 523 -4.54 11.52 16.76
CA PHE A 523 -3.12 11.47 17.06
C PHE A 523 -2.92 11.88 18.50
N TRP A 524 -2.04 11.19 19.22
CA TRP A 524 -1.68 11.60 20.56
C TRP A 524 -0.23 11.27 20.88
N THR A 525 0.32 11.98 21.85
CA THR A 525 1.67 11.77 22.37
C THR A 525 1.68 12.02 23.88
N LEU A 526 2.66 11.46 24.59
CA LEU A 526 2.85 11.65 26.03
C LEU A 526 4.15 12.43 26.28
N PHE A 527 4.14 13.74 25.98
CA PHE A 527 5.33 14.59 26.09
C PHE A 527 5.93 14.57 27.51
N GLY A 528 5.10 14.59 28.56
CA GLY A 528 5.56 14.46 29.95
C GLY A 528 6.19 13.11 30.31
N GLY A 529 6.07 12.10 29.45
CA GLY A 529 6.48 10.73 29.72
C GLY A 529 5.65 10.05 30.81
N SER A 530 6.02 8.81 31.15
CA SER A 530 5.35 8.07 32.22
C SER A 530 5.45 8.84 33.54
N ALA A 531 4.29 9.05 34.20
CA ALA A 531 4.16 9.80 35.44
C ALA A 531 4.76 11.23 35.42
N GLY A 532 4.86 11.87 34.26
CA GLY A 532 5.38 13.23 34.14
C GLY A 532 6.90 13.36 34.30
N GLY A 533 7.65 12.24 34.27
CA GLY A 533 9.09 12.22 34.55
C GLY A 533 9.97 13.12 33.66
N ARG A 534 9.46 13.57 32.51
CA ARG A 534 10.14 14.47 31.55
C ARG A 534 9.80 15.95 31.73
N LEU A 535 8.71 16.28 32.44
CA LEU A 535 8.23 17.66 32.57
C LEU A 535 9.28 18.59 33.20
N ARG A 536 10.04 18.08 34.19
CA ARG A 536 11.17 18.78 34.82
C ARG A 536 12.29 19.18 33.87
N ASN A 537 12.31 18.68 32.64
CA ASN A 537 13.34 18.98 31.66
C ASN A 537 12.79 19.78 30.47
N LEU A 538 11.47 19.97 30.37
CA LEU A 538 10.82 20.68 29.27
C LEU A 538 11.23 22.16 29.26
N ARG A 539 11.59 22.68 28.09
CA ARG A 539 12.12 24.04 27.89
C ARG A 539 11.30 24.88 26.91
N THR A 540 10.80 24.23 25.87
CA THR A 540 10.11 24.93 24.78
C THR A 540 9.01 24.05 24.20
N ILE A 541 7.88 24.66 23.85
CA ILE A 541 6.86 24.09 22.98
C ILE A 541 6.86 24.93 21.69
N SER A 542 7.27 24.33 20.59
CA SER A 542 7.31 24.97 19.27
C SER A 542 6.09 24.58 18.46
N VAL A 543 5.41 25.55 17.85
CA VAL A 543 4.21 25.32 17.02
C VAL A 543 4.50 25.78 15.60
N THR A 544 4.35 24.87 14.64
CA THR A 544 4.42 25.18 13.21
C THR A 544 3.03 25.57 12.72
N VAL A 545 2.91 26.74 12.08
CA VAL A 545 1.66 27.30 11.55
C VAL A 545 1.82 27.61 10.08
N ALA A 546 0.86 27.19 9.25
CA ALA A 546 0.78 27.54 7.83
C ALA A 546 -0.70 27.75 7.43
N GLY A 547 -1.28 28.85 7.92
CA GLY A 547 -2.74 29.08 7.93
C GLY A 547 -3.35 28.59 9.23
N ASP A 548 -3.31 27.27 9.45
CA ASP A 548 -3.73 26.54 10.65
C ASP A 548 -2.54 25.88 11.37
N VAL A 549 -2.79 25.31 12.55
CA VAL A 549 -1.76 24.57 13.32
C VAL A 549 -1.40 23.30 12.57
N GLN A 550 -0.16 23.25 12.06
CA GLN A 550 0.36 22.13 11.29
C GLN A 550 1.10 21.13 12.15
N GLY A 551 1.84 21.60 13.17
CA GLY A 551 2.61 20.72 14.03
C GLY A 551 3.01 21.32 15.37
N ILE A 552 3.31 20.46 16.35
CA ILE A 552 3.71 20.83 17.71
C ILE A 552 4.93 20.00 18.12
N LYS A 553 5.98 20.66 18.62
CA LYS A 553 7.25 20.07 19.01
C LYS A 553 7.64 20.44 20.44
N PHE A 554 8.10 19.47 21.22
CA PHE A 554 8.47 19.61 22.63
C PHE A 554 9.98 19.47 22.80
N GLN A 555 10.65 20.49 23.32
CA GLN A 555 12.10 20.52 23.47
C GLN A 555 12.53 20.44 24.93
N TYR A 556 13.60 19.68 25.21
CA TYR A 556 14.08 19.40 26.57
C TYR A 556 15.54 19.84 26.76
N SER A 557 15.91 20.17 28.00
CA SER A 557 17.21 20.70 28.40
C SER A 557 18.40 19.72 28.37
N GLN A 558 18.20 18.44 28.02
CA GLN A 558 19.27 17.42 28.01
C GLN A 558 19.39 16.73 26.64
N HIS A 559 20.63 16.52 26.18
CA HIS A 559 21.00 15.58 25.10
C HIS A 559 20.85 14.11 25.58
N GLY A 560 19.65 13.72 25.99
CA GLY A 560 19.27 12.30 26.14
C GLY A 560 19.07 11.65 24.78
N PRO A 561 19.07 10.30 24.69
CA PRO A 561 19.00 9.61 23.40
C PRO A 561 17.75 10.06 22.61
N PRO A 562 17.87 10.17 21.27
CA PRO A 562 16.78 10.60 20.42
C PRO A 562 15.77 9.45 20.30
N GLU A 563 14.65 9.50 21.02
CA GLU A 563 13.57 8.52 20.85
C GLU A 563 12.20 9.21 20.71
N GLN A 564 11.82 9.39 19.44
CA GLN A 564 10.50 9.26 18.80
C GLN A 564 9.22 9.90 19.39
N SER A 565 9.23 10.63 20.50
CA SER A 565 7.97 11.15 21.06
C SER A 565 8.10 12.59 21.56
N CYS A 566 8.40 13.50 20.64
CA CYS A 566 8.46 14.94 20.93
C CYS A 566 7.83 15.82 19.85
N ASP A 567 7.41 15.27 18.71
CA ASP A 567 6.96 16.05 17.53
C ASP A 567 5.57 15.54 17.10
N PHE A 568 4.71 16.44 16.62
CA PHE A 568 3.34 16.19 16.18
C PHE A 568 3.11 16.93 14.87
N GLY A 569 2.47 16.29 13.89
CA GLY A 569 2.08 16.96 12.65
C GLY A 569 3.27 17.36 11.76
N ARG A 570 3.08 18.37 10.91
CA ARG A 570 4.02 18.77 9.86
C ARG A 570 4.93 19.90 10.33
N HIS A 571 6.25 19.71 10.20
CA HIS A 571 7.26 20.67 10.63
C HIS A 571 8.08 21.29 9.50
N THR A 572 8.04 20.70 8.31
CA THR A 572 8.70 21.17 7.09
C THR A 572 7.64 21.44 6.02
N TYR A 573 7.71 22.58 5.34
CA TYR A 573 6.83 22.93 4.21
C TYR A 573 7.73 23.28 3.02
N ASP A 574 7.99 22.29 2.16
CA ASP A 574 8.99 22.44 1.08
C ASP A 574 8.54 23.31 -0.08
N ARG A 575 7.23 23.55 -0.25
CA ARG A 575 6.76 24.28 -1.43
C ARG A 575 6.86 25.80 -1.33
N ASP A 576 6.97 26.37 -0.12
CA ASP A 576 7.23 27.79 0.05
C ASP A 576 7.56 28.16 1.52
N PRO A 577 8.85 28.35 1.89
CA PRO A 577 9.25 28.70 3.26
C PRO A 577 8.60 30.00 3.76
N GLU A 578 8.18 30.89 2.86
CA GLU A 578 7.57 32.18 3.19
C GLU A 578 6.16 32.04 3.82
N TYR A 579 5.50 30.89 3.65
CA TYR A 579 4.12 30.66 4.11
C TYR A 579 4.00 29.91 5.44
N SER A 580 5.12 29.44 6.01
CA SER A 580 5.13 28.75 7.31
C SER A 580 5.85 29.57 8.37
N LYS A 581 5.35 29.54 9.60
CA LYS A 581 5.96 30.20 10.76
C LYS A 581 6.08 29.21 11.90
N VAL A 582 7.20 29.28 12.64
CA VAL A 582 7.38 28.55 13.90
C VAL A 582 7.25 29.54 15.05
N ILE A 583 6.38 29.22 16.01
CA ILE A 583 6.13 30.00 17.21
C ILE A 583 6.67 29.21 18.40
N ASP A 584 7.63 29.77 19.13
CA ASP A 584 8.21 29.13 20.31
C ASP A 584 7.58 29.68 21.59
N PHE A 585 7.04 28.78 22.41
CA PHE A 585 6.54 29.05 23.75
C PHE A 585 7.56 28.53 24.78
N PRO A 586 8.29 29.41 25.48
CA PRO A 586 9.23 29.00 26.52
C PRO A 586 8.48 28.50 27.77
N ILE A 587 9.00 27.46 28.40
CA ILE A 587 8.50 26.91 29.67
C ILE A 587 9.68 26.49 30.55
N ASP A 588 9.72 26.91 31.80
CA ASP A 588 10.75 26.54 32.77
C ASP A 588 10.35 25.30 33.58
N GLY A 589 10.28 24.16 32.89
CA GLY A 589 10.09 22.86 33.52
C GLY A 589 11.08 22.59 34.68
N PRO A 590 12.38 22.89 34.54
CA PRO A 590 13.34 22.78 35.64
C PRO A 590 13.06 23.69 36.84
N GLY A 591 12.52 24.89 36.60
CA GLY A 591 12.05 25.82 37.62
C GLY A 591 10.73 25.41 38.28
N GLY A 592 10.05 24.39 37.76
CA GLY A 592 8.78 23.88 38.27
C GLY A 592 7.55 24.56 37.68
N GLU A 593 7.69 25.25 36.53
CA GLU A 593 6.55 25.79 35.79
C GLU A 593 5.63 24.65 35.33
N VAL A 594 4.32 24.89 35.39
CA VAL A 594 3.28 23.93 35.03
C VAL A 594 2.28 24.58 34.10
N ILE A 595 1.77 23.82 33.15
CA ILE A 595 0.65 24.22 32.31
C ILE A 595 -0.62 23.94 33.11
N ASP A 596 -1.34 24.98 33.49
CA ASP A 596 -2.58 24.84 34.28
C ASP A 596 -3.85 25.01 33.44
N ALA A 597 -3.74 25.62 32.25
CA ALA A 597 -4.83 25.84 31.33
C ALA A 597 -4.40 25.71 29.85
N LEU A 598 -5.37 25.30 29.03
CA LEU A 598 -5.26 25.32 27.57
C LEU A 598 -6.56 25.90 27.00
N GLU A 599 -6.48 27.03 26.31
CA GLU A 599 -7.62 27.62 25.61
C GLU A 599 -7.53 27.32 24.12
N LEU A 600 -8.62 26.86 23.52
CA LEU A 600 -8.67 26.46 22.11
C LEU A 600 -9.52 27.44 21.31
N TYR A 601 -9.00 27.89 20.17
CA TYR A 601 -9.75 28.65 19.18
C TYR A 601 -10.00 27.76 17.97
N LEU A 602 -11.27 27.50 17.69
CA LEU A 602 -11.70 26.59 16.65
C LEU A 602 -12.42 27.36 15.53
N GLU A 603 -12.01 27.14 14.29
CA GLU A 603 -12.66 27.68 13.11
C GLU A 603 -13.86 26.82 12.71
N TYR A 604 -15.01 27.44 12.47
CA TYR A 604 -16.23 26.77 12.02
C TYR A 604 -16.85 27.47 10.81
N SER A 605 -17.29 26.68 9.83
CA SER A 605 -18.03 27.20 8.68
C SER A 605 -19.17 26.28 8.27
N ASP A 606 -20.36 26.86 8.09
CA ASP A 606 -21.56 26.17 7.56
C ASP A 606 -21.56 26.02 6.04
N SER A 607 -20.53 26.54 5.35
CA SER A 607 -20.49 26.53 3.89
C SER A 607 -20.38 25.11 3.33
N SER A 608 -21.25 24.78 2.36
CA SER A 608 -21.16 23.53 1.60
C SER A 608 -19.91 23.42 0.71
N HIS A 609 -19.12 24.50 0.61
CA HIS A 609 -17.91 24.59 -0.20
C HIS A 609 -16.60 24.52 0.60
N VAL A 610 -16.65 24.53 1.94
CA VAL A 610 -15.44 24.30 2.76
C VAL A 610 -15.14 22.83 2.96
N TYR A 611 -13.88 22.51 3.24
CA TYR A 611 -13.43 21.18 3.62
C TYR A 611 -14.21 20.64 4.83
N GLU A 612 -14.43 19.33 4.86
CA GLU A 612 -15.28 18.67 5.87
C GLU A 612 -14.80 18.92 7.30
N PHE A 613 -13.48 18.90 7.54
CA PHE A 613 -12.91 19.15 8.86
C PHE A 613 -13.21 20.56 9.40
N VAL A 614 -13.34 21.58 8.53
CA VAL A 614 -13.74 22.95 8.93
C VAL A 614 -15.19 23.00 9.41
N ARG A 615 -16.06 22.17 8.84
CA ARG A 615 -17.45 22.01 9.33
C ARG A 615 -17.50 21.34 10.69
N HIS A 616 -16.43 20.65 11.06
CA HIS A 616 -16.29 19.98 12.34
C HIS A 616 -15.33 20.74 13.27
N ARG A 617 -15.21 22.07 13.15
CA ARG A 617 -14.51 22.97 14.08
C ARG A 617 -12.97 22.86 14.07
N ALA A 618 -12.31 23.08 12.94
CA ALA A 618 -10.84 22.94 12.81
C ALA A 618 -10.06 23.74 13.86
N LEU A 619 -8.92 23.24 14.34
CA LEU A 619 -8.06 23.99 15.26
C LEU A 619 -7.35 25.13 14.53
N GLU A 620 -7.70 26.37 14.85
CA GLU A 620 -7.08 27.57 14.26
C GLU A 620 -5.83 27.96 15.07
N CYS A 621 -5.99 28.09 16.38
CA CYS A 621 -4.89 28.34 17.32
C CYS A 621 -5.27 27.92 18.74
N PHE A 622 -4.30 27.98 19.65
CA PHE A 622 -4.52 27.72 21.08
C PHE A 622 -3.63 28.63 21.93
N MET A 623 -4.04 28.86 23.18
CA MET A 623 -3.28 29.57 24.19
C MET A 623 -2.92 28.61 25.33
N VAL A 624 -1.68 28.70 25.80
CA VAL A 624 -1.17 27.94 26.95
C VAL A 624 -1.10 28.89 28.13
N GLY A 625 -1.73 28.52 29.25
CA GLY A 625 -1.77 29.27 30.51
C GLY A 625 -0.87 28.67 31.57
#